data_AF-I1BMI6-F1
#
_entry.id   AF-I1BMI6-F1
#
_cell.length_a   1.000
_cell.length_b   1.000
_cell.length_c   1.000
_cell.angle_alpha   90.00
_cell.angle_beta   90.00
_cell.angle_gamma   90.00
#
_symmetry.space_group_name_H-M   'P 1'
#
loop_
_entity.id
_entity.type
_entity.pdbx_description
1 polymer ?
#
loop_
_entity_poly.entity_id
_entity_poly.type
_entity_poly.pdbx_seq_one_letter_code
_entity_poly.pdbx_strand_id
1 'polypeptide(L)'
;MDSQFPVEEDLNNTVDSYSVTINGFIFCTRHGLEVCSKCPTDNRSANNMMVEDMLHEKLSEEEYTTKWKGDEREPFSVAHKWTRVAKGKPGCMAHKTVACDECFNWGEQLYRGIHGGRKPRVSRLQRKSRDHTDKLS
;
A
#
# COMPACT_ATOMS: atom_id res chain seq x y z
N MET A 1 24.70 18.81 -18.73
CA MET A 1 24.43 17.49 -19.33
C MET A 1 23.06 17.08 -18.83
N ASP A 2 22.02 17.62 -19.46
CA ASP A 2 20.64 17.22 -19.20
C ASP A 2 20.47 15.81 -19.76
N SER A 3 20.00 14.89 -18.90
CA SER A 3 19.81 13.49 -19.25
C SER A 3 18.91 13.39 -20.49
N GLN A 4 19.42 12.79 -21.57
CA GLN A 4 18.71 12.59 -22.84
C GLN A 4 17.61 11.51 -22.75
N PHE A 5 17.43 10.89 -21.58
CA PHE A 5 16.40 9.89 -21.37
C PHE A 5 15.15 10.56 -20.80
N PRO A 6 13.95 10.29 -21.36
CA PRO A 6 12.71 10.75 -20.76
C PRO A 6 12.65 10.29 -19.30
N VAL A 7 12.19 11.18 -18.42
CA VAL A 7 11.98 10.85 -17.01
C VAL A 7 11.02 9.67 -16.96
N GLU A 8 11.48 8.52 -16.46
CA GLU A 8 10.61 7.35 -16.30
C GLU A 8 9.39 7.74 -15.47
N GLU A 9 8.22 7.61 -16.07
CA GLU A 9 6.95 7.85 -15.39
C GLU A 9 6.71 6.72 -14.41
N ASP A 10 6.60 7.07 -13.13
CA ASP A 10 6.30 6.14 -12.05
C ASP A 10 4.80 5.80 -12.06
N LEU A 11 4.42 4.86 -12.93
CA LEU A 11 3.04 4.40 -13.10
C LEU A 11 2.52 3.63 -11.86
N ASN A 12 3.43 3.11 -11.04
CA ASN A 12 3.14 2.36 -9.83
C ASN A 12 2.73 3.24 -8.64
N ASN A 13 2.93 4.56 -8.73
CA ASN A 13 2.59 5.52 -7.67
C ASN A 13 1.91 6.76 -8.24
N THR A 14 0.71 6.55 -8.76
CA THR A 14 -0.11 7.58 -9.41
C THR A 14 -1.40 7.83 -8.65
N VAL A 15 -1.92 9.05 -8.74
CA VAL A 15 -3.23 9.40 -8.17
C VAL A 15 -4.10 9.99 -9.26
N ASP A 16 -5.16 9.29 -9.60
CA ASP A 16 -6.20 9.74 -10.51
C ASP A 16 -7.45 10.21 -9.73
N SER A 17 -8.43 10.75 -10.45
CA SER A 17 -9.70 11.25 -9.94
C SER A 17 -10.52 10.17 -9.23
N TYR A 18 -10.38 8.91 -9.66
CA TYR A 18 -11.19 7.80 -9.18
C TYR A 18 -10.36 6.69 -8.51
N SER A 19 -9.13 6.47 -8.95
CA SER A 19 -8.22 5.47 -8.40
C SER A 19 -6.90 6.06 -7.93
N VAL A 20 -6.29 5.39 -6.96
CA VAL A 20 -4.94 5.65 -6.48
C VAL A 20 -4.14 4.37 -6.57
N THR A 21 -3.01 4.42 -7.27
CA THR A 21 -2.07 3.32 -7.40
C THR A 21 -0.94 3.56 -6.41
N ILE A 22 -0.70 2.61 -5.51
CA ILE A 22 0.34 2.69 -4.47
C ILE A 22 1.15 1.41 -4.54
N ASN A 23 2.43 1.51 -4.88
CA ASN A 23 3.30 0.35 -5.05
C ASN A 23 2.72 -0.69 -6.04
N GLY A 24 2.08 -0.23 -7.12
CA GLY A 24 1.42 -1.07 -8.11
C GLY A 24 0.00 -1.55 -7.73
N PHE A 25 -0.44 -1.35 -6.48
CA PHE A 25 -1.78 -1.72 -6.02
C PHE A 25 -2.78 -0.59 -6.21
N ILE A 26 -3.94 -0.90 -6.78
CA ILE A 26 -4.96 0.08 -7.13
C ILE A 26 -6.08 0.07 -6.09
N PHE A 27 -6.42 1.26 -5.59
CA PHE A 27 -7.50 1.49 -4.63
C PHE A 27 -8.38 2.63 -5.10
N CYS A 28 -9.58 2.77 -4.54
CA CYS A 28 -10.38 3.97 -4.80
C CYS A 28 -9.76 5.20 -4.10
N THR A 29 -9.66 6.33 -4.80
CA THR A 29 -9.01 7.55 -4.25
C THR A 29 -9.74 8.07 -3.02
N ARG A 30 -11.07 7.95 -2.97
CA ARG A 30 -11.87 8.57 -1.90
C ARG A 30 -11.89 7.77 -0.60
N HIS A 31 -11.95 6.45 -0.69
CA HIS A 31 -12.11 5.58 0.49
C HIS A 31 -10.88 4.71 0.76
N GLY A 32 -9.94 4.61 -0.18
CA GLY A 32 -8.76 3.75 -0.03
C GLY A 32 -9.11 2.27 0.08
N LEU A 33 -10.20 1.84 -0.57
CA LEU A 33 -10.66 0.45 -0.59
C LEU A 33 -10.38 -0.14 -1.97
N GLU A 34 -9.92 -1.38 -1.98
CA GLU A 34 -9.75 -2.17 -3.20
C GLU A 34 -11.11 -2.52 -3.82
N VAL A 35 -12.01 -3.05 -2.99
CA VAL A 35 -13.43 -3.25 -3.33
C VAL A 35 -14.22 -2.22 -2.55
N CYS A 36 -14.71 -1.20 -3.25
CA CYS A 36 -15.40 -0.10 -2.60
C CYS A 36 -16.92 -0.29 -2.68
N SER A 37 -17.61 -0.32 -1.54
CA SER A 37 -19.09 -0.35 -1.52
C SER A 37 -19.75 0.99 -1.91
N LYS A 38 -18.97 2.06 -1.99
CA LYS A 38 -19.44 3.43 -2.27
C LYS A 38 -19.02 3.96 -3.65
N CYS A 39 -18.10 3.29 -4.32
CA CYS A 39 -17.62 3.67 -5.64
C CYS A 39 -17.76 2.45 -6.56
N PRO A 40 -18.02 2.62 -7.87
CA PRO A 40 -18.07 1.51 -8.81
C PRO A 40 -16.65 1.02 -9.15
N THR A 41 -15.82 0.80 -8.14
CA THR A 41 -14.41 0.46 -8.26
C THR A 41 -14.18 -0.86 -7.56
N ASP A 42 -13.87 -1.87 -8.36
CA ASP A 42 -13.40 -3.17 -7.92
C ASP A 42 -12.07 -3.45 -8.61
N ASN A 43 -10.99 -3.31 -7.86
CA ASN A 43 -9.64 -3.58 -8.35
C ASN A 43 -9.10 -4.93 -7.87
N ARG A 44 -9.97 -5.83 -7.38
CA ARG A 44 -9.53 -7.09 -6.77
C ARG A 44 -8.74 -7.95 -7.75
N SER A 45 -9.22 -8.07 -8.99
CA SER A 45 -8.53 -8.85 -10.04
C SER A 45 -7.14 -8.29 -10.37
N ALA A 46 -7.02 -6.97 -10.53
CA ALA A 46 -5.74 -6.32 -10.84
C ALA A 46 -4.73 -6.49 -9.69
N ASN A 47 -5.17 -6.28 -8.46
CA ASN A 47 -4.30 -6.43 -7.29
C ASN A 47 -3.97 -7.90 -7.01
N ASN A 48 -4.86 -8.84 -7.33
CA ASN A 48 -4.59 -10.28 -7.23
C ASN A 48 -3.50 -10.70 -8.20
N MET A 49 -3.56 -10.24 -9.46
CA MET A 49 -2.49 -10.49 -10.43
C MET A 49 -1.12 -10.01 -9.90
N MET A 50 -1.07 -8.80 -9.34
CA MET A 50 0.17 -8.27 -8.74
C MET A 50 0.68 -9.11 -7.56
N VAL A 51 -0.23 -9.63 -6.74
CA VAL A 51 0.14 -10.50 -5.61
C VAL A 51 0.60 -11.86 -6.10
N GLU A 52 -0.09 -12.42 -7.10
CA GLU A 52 0.25 -13.72 -7.67
C GLU A 52 1.66 -13.70 -8.24
N ASP A 53 2.02 -12.66 -9.00
CA ASP A 53 3.40 -12.46 -9.48
C ASP A 53 4.40 -12.42 -8.31
N MET A 54 4.13 -11.61 -7.28
CA MET A 54 5.01 -11.51 -6.10
C MET A 54 5.12 -12.81 -5.28
N LEU A 55 4.04 -13.59 -5.21
CA LEU A 55 3.99 -14.84 -4.46
C LEU A 55 4.63 -15.99 -5.25
N HIS A 56 4.45 -16.03 -6.56
CA HIS A 56 5.03 -17.06 -7.42
C HIS A 56 6.56 -17.00 -7.42
N GLU A 57 7.14 -15.82 -7.23
CA GLU A 57 8.60 -15.67 -7.04
C GLU A 57 9.11 -16.18 -5.68
N LYS A 58 8.24 -16.25 -4.65
CA LYS A 58 8.64 -16.52 -3.25
C LYS A 58 8.16 -17.84 -2.69
N LEU A 59 7.04 -18.36 -3.18
CA LEU A 59 6.42 -19.60 -2.71
C LEU A 59 6.76 -20.75 -3.64
N SER A 60 6.80 -21.96 -3.07
CA SER A 60 6.77 -23.18 -3.86
C SER A 60 5.38 -23.39 -4.49
N GLU A 61 5.31 -24.13 -5.60
CA GLU A 61 4.05 -24.42 -6.31
C GLU A 61 3.00 -25.11 -5.41
N GLU A 62 3.45 -25.98 -4.49
CA GLU A 62 2.60 -26.65 -3.51
C GLU A 62 1.98 -25.66 -2.50
N GLU A 63 2.77 -24.72 -1.99
CA GLU A 63 2.29 -23.71 -1.05
C GLU A 63 1.39 -22.69 -1.72
N TYR A 64 1.71 -22.32 -2.96
CA TYR A 64 0.83 -21.47 -3.77
C TYR A 64 -0.54 -22.12 -3.92
N THR A 65 -0.60 -23.37 -4.38
CA THR A 65 -1.87 -24.08 -4.63
C THR A 65 -2.71 -24.30 -3.36
N THR A 66 -2.05 -24.53 -2.22
CA THR A 66 -2.76 -24.89 -0.97
C THR A 66 -3.07 -23.71 -0.06
N LYS A 67 -2.26 -22.65 -0.08
CA LYS A 67 -2.36 -21.52 0.87
C LYS A 67 -2.80 -20.22 0.22
N TRP A 68 -2.60 -20.03 -1.09
CA TRP A 68 -3.10 -18.85 -1.78
C TRP A 68 -4.62 -18.91 -1.90
N LYS A 69 -5.29 -17.88 -1.40
CA LYS A 69 -6.76 -17.79 -1.41
C LYS A 69 -7.30 -17.04 -2.64
N GLY A 70 -6.42 -16.41 -3.42
CA GLY A 70 -6.81 -15.60 -4.58
C GLY A 70 -7.89 -14.59 -4.21
N ASP A 71 -9.01 -14.78 -4.87
CA ASP A 71 -10.24 -14.01 -4.74
C ASP A 71 -10.93 -14.16 -3.37
N GLU A 72 -10.75 -15.26 -2.65
CA GLU A 72 -11.38 -15.45 -1.34
C GLU A 72 -10.69 -14.68 -0.20
N ARG A 73 -9.61 -13.94 -0.49
CA ARG A 73 -8.91 -13.13 0.53
C ARG A 73 -9.74 -11.92 0.97
N GLU A 74 -9.40 -11.41 2.15
CA GLU A 74 -9.92 -10.13 2.61
C GLU A 74 -9.49 -8.99 1.67
N PRO A 75 -10.42 -8.07 1.29
CA PRO A 75 -10.09 -6.92 0.48
C PRO A 75 -9.02 -6.05 1.13
N PHE A 76 -8.07 -5.57 0.33
CA PHE A 76 -7.05 -4.65 0.81
C PHE A 76 -7.62 -3.26 1.07
N SER A 77 -7.04 -2.59 2.06
CA SER A 77 -7.44 -1.24 2.44
C SER A 77 -6.25 -0.38 2.85
N VAL A 78 -6.15 0.76 2.17
CA VAL A 78 -5.31 1.91 2.49
C VAL A 78 -6.10 3.03 3.15
N ALA A 79 -7.37 2.81 3.50
CA ALA A 79 -8.22 3.80 4.16
C ALA A 79 -7.48 4.44 5.36
N HIS A 80 -7.37 5.77 5.35
CA HIS A 80 -6.66 6.58 6.36
C HIS A 80 -5.16 6.26 6.55
N LYS A 81 -4.55 5.45 5.69
CA LYS A 81 -3.11 5.10 5.75
C LYS A 81 -2.26 5.83 4.71
N TRP A 82 -2.88 6.43 3.71
CA TRP A 82 -2.20 7.13 2.62
C TRP A 82 -2.55 8.61 2.56
N THR A 83 -1.68 9.39 1.91
CA THR A 83 -1.86 10.81 1.64
C THR A 83 -1.06 11.21 0.40
N ARG A 84 -1.28 12.41 -0.15
CA ARG A 84 -0.41 12.96 -1.20
C ARG A 84 0.85 13.52 -0.55
N VAL A 85 2.01 13.01 -0.95
CA VAL A 85 3.32 13.49 -0.50
C VAL A 85 3.99 14.31 -1.62
N ALA A 86 5.29 14.59 -1.50
CA ALA A 86 6.02 15.45 -2.44
C ALA A 86 5.73 15.10 -3.92
N LYS A 87 5.53 16.13 -4.73
CA LYS A 87 5.16 16.03 -6.16
C LYS A 87 3.77 15.41 -6.44
N GLY A 88 2.89 15.35 -5.43
CA GLY A 88 1.51 14.88 -5.61
C GLY A 88 1.33 13.37 -5.66
N LYS A 89 2.43 12.61 -5.50
CA LYS A 89 2.44 11.15 -5.48
C LYS A 89 1.77 10.59 -4.22
N PRO A 90 1.18 9.38 -4.26
CA PRO A 90 0.63 8.75 -3.09
C PRO A 90 1.73 8.22 -2.18
N GLY A 91 1.68 8.56 -0.91
CA GLY A 91 2.64 8.12 0.10
C GLY A 91 1.98 7.78 1.42
N CYS A 92 2.75 7.12 2.29
CA CYS A 92 2.29 6.68 3.59
C CYS A 92 2.05 7.89 4.50
N MET A 93 0.92 7.89 5.20
CA MET A 93 0.58 8.97 6.11
C MET A 93 1.51 9.01 7.33
N ALA A 94 1.98 7.84 7.79
CA ALA A 94 2.86 7.70 8.95
C ALA A 94 4.32 8.03 8.62
N HIS A 95 4.88 7.40 7.58
CA HIS A 95 6.30 7.53 7.24
C HIS A 95 6.61 8.64 6.23
N LYS A 96 5.58 9.21 5.58
CA LYS A 96 5.72 10.23 4.52
C LYS A 96 6.54 9.79 3.31
N THR A 97 6.66 8.48 3.11
CA THR A 97 7.38 7.86 1.98
C THR A 97 6.39 7.41 0.90
N VAL A 98 6.69 7.72 -0.36
CA VAL A 98 6.00 7.14 -1.54
C VAL A 98 6.23 5.62 -1.53
N ALA A 99 5.22 4.81 -1.86
CA ALA A 99 5.33 3.35 -1.85
C ALA A 99 6.02 2.77 -0.60
N CYS A 100 5.64 3.23 0.60
CA CYS A 100 6.30 2.75 1.83
C CYS A 100 6.26 1.22 1.95
N ASP A 101 7.42 0.57 1.82
CA ASP A 101 7.57 -0.88 1.85
C ASP A 101 7.07 -1.53 3.14
N GLU A 102 7.09 -0.79 4.26
CA GLU A 102 6.57 -1.32 5.52
C GLU A 102 5.04 -1.35 5.58
N CYS A 103 4.38 -0.39 4.93
CA CYS A 103 2.94 -0.19 5.04
C CYS A 103 2.18 -0.74 3.83
N PHE A 104 2.82 -0.74 2.67
CA PHE A 104 2.25 -0.96 1.34
C PHE A 104 2.96 -2.09 0.59
N ASN A 105 3.55 -3.04 1.32
CA ASN A 105 4.04 -4.29 0.73
C ASN A 105 3.08 -5.43 1.08
N TRP A 106 2.01 -5.55 0.30
CA TRP A 106 0.97 -6.56 0.52
C TRP A 106 1.45 -7.97 0.20
N GLY A 107 2.29 -8.15 -0.83
CA GLY A 107 2.90 -9.43 -1.15
C GLY A 107 3.69 -10.00 0.04
N GLU A 108 4.54 -9.18 0.67
CA GLU A 108 5.28 -9.56 1.87
C GLU A 108 4.36 -9.82 3.08
N GLN A 109 3.33 -8.99 3.27
CA GLN A 109 2.37 -9.19 4.36
C GLN A 109 1.60 -10.51 4.22
N LEU A 110 1.21 -10.87 2.99
CA LEU A 110 0.54 -12.13 2.69
C LEU A 110 1.48 -13.32 2.82
N TYR A 111 2.68 -13.23 2.25
CA TYR A 111 3.72 -14.24 2.38
C TYR A 111 3.97 -14.57 3.87
N ARG A 112 4.15 -13.55 4.70
CA ARG A 112 4.29 -13.75 6.16
C ARG A 112 3.06 -14.38 6.79
N GLY A 113 1.86 -13.97 6.37
CA GLY A 113 0.61 -14.58 6.85
C GLY A 113 0.51 -16.08 6.53
N ILE A 114 0.92 -16.46 5.32
CA ILE A 114 0.97 -17.84 4.82
C ILE A 114 1.94 -18.71 5.63
N HIS A 115 3.07 -18.16 6.07
CA HIS A 115 4.07 -18.84 6.91
C HIS A 115 3.86 -18.64 8.43
N GLY A 116 2.73 -18.08 8.87
CA GLY A 116 2.42 -17.88 10.29
C GLY A 116 3.24 -16.77 10.98
N GLY A 117 3.89 -15.92 10.21
CA GLY A 117 4.63 -14.75 10.69
C GLY A 117 3.70 -13.73 11.34
N ARG A 118 4.03 -13.30 12.57
CA ARG A 118 3.33 -12.20 13.24
C ARG A 118 3.45 -10.93 12.38
N LYS A 119 2.33 -10.23 12.17
CA LYS A 119 2.32 -8.90 11.53
C LYS A 119 3.40 -8.02 12.19
N PRO A 120 4.28 -7.35 11.41
CA PRO A 120 5.27 -6.46 12.01
C PRO A 120 4.56 -5.43 12.87
N ARG A 121 5.00 -5.28 14.13
CA ARG A 121 4.49 -4.23 15.03
C ARG A 121 4.80 -2.90 14.36
N VAL A 122 3.77 -2.22 13.88
CA VAL A 122 3.88 -0.85 13.36
C VAL A 122 4.50 -0.02 14.48
N SER A 123 5.75 0.42 14.30
CA SER A 123 6.40 1.24 15.32
C SER A 123 5.64 2.55 15.37
N ARG A 124 4.90 2.76 16.45
CA ARG A 124 4.18 4.01 16.70
C ARG A 124 5.26 5.03 17.05
N LEU A 125 5.89 5.64 16.06
CA LEU A 125 6.74 6.82 16.27
C LEU A 125 5.91 7.81 17.08
N GLN A 126 6.32 7.98 18.34
CA GLN A 126 5.66 8.81 19.32
C GLN A 126 5.49 10.21 18.73
N ARG A 127 4.24 10.65 18.54
CA ARG A 127 3.94 12.08 18.45
C ARG A 127 4.41 12.68 19.78
N LYS A 128 5.58 13.31 19.75
CA LYS A 128 6.05 14.14 20.85
C LYS A 128 5.07 15.31 20.96
N SER A 129 4.11 15.20 21.88
CA SER A 129 3.26 16.31 22.31
C SER A 129 4.21 17.41 22.77
N ARG A 130 4.21 18.55 22.08
CA ARG A 130 4.84 19.77 22.57
C ARG A 130 3.82 20.38 23.54
N ASP A 131 3.91 19.99 24.81
CA ASP A 131 3.27 20.72 25.91
C ASP A 131 3.82 22.15 25.89
N HIS A 132 3.00 23.09 25.42
CA HIS A 132 3.25 24.50 25.65
C HIS A 132 2.78 24.79 27.07
N THR A 133 3.73 24.87 27.99
CA THR A 133 3.50 25.36 29.34
C THR A 133 3.16 26.85 29.25
N ASP A 134 1.92 27.18 29.61
CA ASP A 134 1.50 28.52 30.02
C ASP A 134 2.24 28.91 31.30
N LYS A 135 3.23 29.81 31.17
CA LYS A 135 3.71 30.67 32.26
C LYS A 135 4.28 31.96 31.68
N LEU A 136 3.53 33.05 31.83
CA LEU A 136 3.99 34.43 31.98
C LEU A 136 2.91 35.09 32.85
N SER A 137 3.17 35.21 34.16
CA SER A 137 3.77 36.38 34.83
C SER A 137 2.89 37.61 34.75
#